data_AF-A0A972QC81-F1
#
_entry.id   AF-A0A972QC81-F1
#
_cell.length_a   1.000
_cell.length_b   1.000
_cell.length_c   1.000
_cell.angle_alpha   90.00
_cell.angle_beta   90.00
_cell.angle_gamma   90.00
#
_symmetry.space_group_name_H-M   'P 1'
#
loop_
_entity.id
_entity.type
_entity.pdbx_description
1 polymer ?
#
loop_
_entity_poly.entity_id
_entity_poly.type
_entity_poly.pdbx_seq_one_letter_code
_entity_poly.pdbx_strand_id
1 'polypeptide(L)'
;MEKLKVKEITLLMDENLSTEQSVSVEDKITDAIEVMLKNDLDRIAVTSKDKILGMIKLEDALKVIGLEGDLKKKAAKIIIIQGRKIVIE
;
A
#
# COMPACT_ATOMS: atom_id res chain seq x y z
N MET A 1 13.20 14.82 -5.33
CA MET A 1 12.31 14.03 -4.45
C MET A 1 12.10 12.68 -5.09
N GLU A 2 12.86 11.68 -4.66
CA GLU A 2 12.71 10.30 -5.15
C GLU A 2 11.36 9.74 -4.67
N LYS A 3 10.56 9.25 -5.61
CA LYS A 3 9.26 8.64 -5.31
C LYS A 3 9.53 7.17 -5.00
N LEU A 4 9.34 6.77 -3.74
CA LEU A 4 9.44 5.37 -3.33
C LEU A 4 8.43 4.54 -4.14
N LYS A 5 8.91 3.47 -4.78
CA LYS A 5 8.12 2.58 -5.64
C LYS A 5 7.74 1.32 -4.90
N VAL A 6 6.61 0.71 -5.27
CA VAL A 6 6.12 -0.54 -4.66
C VAL A 6 7.18 -1.64 -4.70
N LYS A 7 7.99 -1.72 -5.76
CA LYS A 7 9.07 -2.70 -5.90
C LYS A 7 10.06 -2.80 -4.72
N GLU A 8 10.23 -1.73 -3.94
CA GLU A 8 11.22 -1.69 -2.86
C GLU A 8 10.73 -2.35 -1.56
N ILE A 9 9.42 -2.56 -1.43
CA ILE A 9 8.79 -3.04 -0.19
C ILE A 9 8.04 -4.36 -0.37
N THR A 10 8.03 -4.90 -1.59
CA THR A 10 7.34 -6.15 -1.91
C THR A 10 7.92 -7.31 -1.12
N LEU A 11 7.06 -7.96 -0.33
CA LEU A 11 7.36 -9.22 0.35
C LEU A 11 7.12 -10.37 -0.63
N LEU A 12 8.05 -11.34 -0.68
CA LEU A 12 7.96 -12.52 -1.53
C LEU A 12 6.72 -13.37 -1.15
N MET A 13 6.07 -13.91 -2.18
CA MET A 13 4.68 -14.40 -2.22
C MET A 13 4.33 -15.54 -1.25
N ASP A 14 3.13 -15.45 -0.66
CA ASP A 14 2.29 -16.59 -0.25
C ASP A 14 1.26 -16.84 -1.38
N GLU A 15 1.13 -18.08 -1.86
CA GLU A 15 0.30 -18.48 -3.02
C GLU A 15 -1.23 -18.28 -2.88
N ASN A 16 -1.70 -17.56 -1.85
CA ASN A 16 -3.11 -17.42 -1.52
C ASN A 16 -3.62 -15.96 -1.51
N LEU A 17 -3.09 -15.08 -2.37
CA LEU A 17 -3.66 -13.74 -2.55
C LEU A 17 -4.72 -13.70 -3.65
N SER A 18 -5.86 -13.11 -3.31
CA SER A 18 -6.90 -12.76 -4.28
C SER A 18 -6.38 -11.64 -5.19
N THR A 19 -6.38 -11.87 -6.50
CA THR A 19 -5.92 -10.92 -7.53
C THR A 19 -6.95 -9.84 -7.86
N GLU A 20 -8.12 -9.84 -7.22
CA GLU A 20 -9.18 -8.85 -7.47
C GLU A 20 -8.72 -7.40 -7.28
N GLN A 21 -7.79 -7.17 -6.35
CA GLN A 21 -7.20 -5.86 -6.07
C GLN A 21 -5.68 -6.03 -6.04
N SER A 22 -5.01 -5.68 -7.15
CA SER A 22 -3.55 -5.73 -7.28
C SER A 22 -2.98 -4.45 -7.87
N VAL A 23 -1.74 -4.13 -7.50
CA VAL A 23 -1.02 -2.93 -7.98
C VAL A 23 0.28 -3.31 -8.67
N SER A 24 0.71 -2.50 -9.63
CA SER A 24 1.98 -2.78 -10.31
C SER A 24 3.16 -2.37 -9.45
N VAL A 25 4.27 -3.10 -9.55
CA VAL A 25 5.55 -2.68 -8.93
C VAL A 25 6.05 -1.30 -9.37
N GLU A 26 5.60 -0.86 -10.54
CA GLU A 26 5.95 0.44 -11.11
C GLU A 26 5.11 1.58 -10.52
N ASP A 27 3.98 1.25 -9.89
CA ASP A 27 3.14 2.20 -9.19
C ASP A 27 3.82 2.73 -7.92
N LYS A 28 3.26 3.82 -7.41
CA LYS A 28 3.73 4.44 -6.17
C LYS A 28 3.15 3.68 -4.99
N ILE A 29 3.93 3.61 -3.92
CA ILE A 29 3.45 3.05 -2.64
C ILE A 29 2.19 3.77 -2.15
N THR A 30 2.08 5.08 -2.38
CA THR A 30 0.89 5.86 -2.02
C THR A 30 -0.37 5.43 -2.77
N ASP A 31 -0.22 4.97 -4.01
CA ASP A 31 -1.35 4.46 -4.81
C ASP A 31 -1.83 3.13 -4.22
N ALA A 32 -0.88 2.25 -3.89
CA ALA A 32 -1.16 1.01 -3.20
C ALA A 32 -1.85 1.21 -1.85
N ILE A 33 -1.37 2.17 -1.04
CA ILE A 33 -2.01 2.55 0.23
C ILE A 33 -3.42 3.09 -0.03
N GLU A 34 -3.63 3.93 -1.04
CA GLU A 34 -4.95 4.47 -1.34
C GLU A 34 -5.94 3.36 -1.73
N VAL A 35 -5.52 2.40 -2.56
CA VAL A 35 -6.35 1.23 -2.92
C VAL A 35 -6.63 0.37 -1.69
N MET A 36 -5.64 0.11 -0.86
CA MET A 36 -5.84 -0.63 0.39
C MET A 36 -6.87 0.04 1.30
N LEU A 37 -6.72 1.33 1.55
CA LEU A 37 -7.61 2.10 2.42
C LEU A 37 -9.03 2.19 1.86
N LYS A 38 -9.18 2.42 0.55
CA LYS A 38 -10.50 2.50 -0.11
C LYS A 38 -11.27 1.19 -0.06
N ASN A 39 -10.57 0.06 -0.02
CA ASN A 39 -11.18 -1.27 -0.03
C ASN A 39 -11.11 -1.96 1.34
N ASP A 40 -10.70 -1.24 2.40
CA ASP A 40 -10.49 -1.78 3.75
C ASP A 40 -9.60 -3.04 3.77
N LEU A 41 -8.51 -3.02 2.98
CA LEU A 41 -7.57 -4.12 2.84
C LEU A 41 -6.29 -3.87 3.65
N ASP A 42 -5.92 -4.82 4.51
CA ASP A 42 -4.63 -4.80 5.23
C ASP A 42 -3.42 -5.16 4.35
N ARG A 43 -3.67 -5.79 3.19
CA ARG A 43 -2.65 -6.28 2.27
C ARG A 43 -3.14 -6.23 0.83
N ILE A 44 -2.25 -6.01 -0.11
CA ILE A 44 -2.56 -6.00 -1.55
C ILE A 44 -1.52 -6.82 -2.32
N ALA A 45 -1.96 -7.48 -3.39
CA ALA A 45 -1.06 -8.20 -4.28
C ALA A 45 -0.28 -7.21 -5.15
N VAL A 46 1.00 -7.50 -5.34
CA VAL A 46 1.88 -6.73 -6.20
C VAL A 46 2.18 -7.55 -7.45
N THR A 47 1.83 -7.00 -8.60
CA THR A 47 2.03 -7.62 -9.90
C THR A 47 3.05 -6.85 -10.75
N SER A 48 3.62 -7.51 -11.74
CA SER A 48 4.49 -6.90 -12.75
C SER A 48 4.35 -7.69 -14.03
N LYS A 49 3.91 -7.02 -15.10
CA LYS A 49 3.78 -7.62 -16.44
C LYS A 49 3.10 -8.99 -16.38
N ASP A 50 1.91 -9.03 -15.76
CA ASP A 50 1.07 -10.23 -15.60
C ASP A 50 1.62 -11.33 -14.69
N LYS A 51 2.67 -11.05 -13.91
CA LYS A 51 3.15 -11.95 -12.85
C LYS A 51 2.94 -11.37 -11.48
N ILE A 52 2.43 -12.16 -10.55
CA ILE A 52 2.43 -11.81 -9.13
C ILE A 52 3.88 -11.89 -8.65
N LEU A 53 4.41 -10.77 -8.18
CA LEU A 53 5.74 -10.69 -7.58
C LEU A 53 5.69 -10.89 -6.06
N GLY A 54 4.55 -10.59 -5.45
CA GLY A 54 4.38 -10.76 -4.01
C GLY A 54 3.18 -10.01 -3.47
N MET A 55 3.29 -9.60 -2.21
CA MET A 55 2.30 -8.75 -1.54
C MET A 55 3.00 -7.64 -0.76
N ILE A 56 2.27 -6.57 -0.50
CA ILE A 56 2.67 -5.54 0.46
C ILE A 56 1.59 -5.42 1.52
N LYS A 57 2.00 -5.23 2.77
CA LYS A 57 1.10 -4.92 3.87
C LYS A 57 0.94 -3.41 4.00
N LEU A 58 -0.25 -2.99 4.42
CA LEU A 58 -0.57 -1.59 4.68
C LEU A 58 0.43 -1.00 5.70
N GLU A 59 0.68 -1.71 6.80
CA GLU A 59 1.63 -1.29 7.85
C GLU A 59 3.06 -1.06 7.32
N ASP A 60 3.58 -1.98 6.51
CA ASP A 60 4.91 -1.86 5.88
C ASP A 60 4.95 -0.70 4.88
N ALA A 61 3.90 -0.53 4.07
CA ALA A 61 3.80 0.56 3.13
C ALA A 61 3.80 1.93 3.83
N LEU A 62 3.09 2.03 4.96
CA LEU A 62 3.01 3.24 5.78
C LEU A 62 4.31 3.54 6.50
N LYS A 63 4.98 2.52 7.02
CA LYS A 63 6.32 2.58 7.58
C LYS A 63 7.31 3.20 6.61
N VAL A 64 7.29 2.74 5.36
CA VAL A 64 8.23 3.18 4.32
C VAL A 64 8.02 4.65 3.94
N ILE A 65 6.77 5.14 3.95
CA ILE A 65 6.49 6.57 3.72
C ILE A 65 6.64 7.43 4.99
N GLY A 66 7.03 6.83 6.13
CA GLY A 66 7.23 7.53 7.39
C GLY A 66 5.95 7.87 8.16
N LEU A 67 4.81 7.25 7.82
CA LEU A 67 3.52 7.46 8.50
C LEU A 67 3.30 6.57 9.73
N GLU A 68 4.30 5.77 10.12
CA GLU A 68 4.27 4.84 11.27
C GLU A 68 3.87 5.54 12.60
N GLY A 69 4.13 6.85 12.72
CA GLY A 69 3.78 7.65 13.89
C GLY A 69 2.33 8.17 13.94
N ASP A 70 1.72 8.40 12.77
CA ASP A 70 0.36 8.98 12.67
C ASP A 70 -0.74 7.96 12.94
N LEU A 71 -0.47 6.66 12.72
CA LEU A 71 -1.44 5.59 12.83
C LEU A 71 -1.58 4.98 14.23
N LYS A 72 -0.63 5.25 15.14
CA LYS A 72 -0.79 4.87 16.56
C LYS A 72 -2.01 5.56 17.21
N LYS A 73 -2.55 6.61 16.59
CA LYS A 73 -3.93 7.06 16.81
C LYS A 73 -4.88 6.22 15.96
N LYS A 74 -5.12 5.00 16.43
CA LYS A 74 -6.27 4.14 16.06
C LYS A 74 -7.49 5.05 15.78
N ALA A 75 -8.05 5.04 14.57
CA ALA A 75 -9.18 5.86 14.09
C ALA A 75 -8.90 7.21 13.38
N ALA A 76 -7.78 7.36 12.66
CA ALA A 76 -7.66 8.47 11.72
C ALA A 76 -8.57 8.24 10.49
N LYS A 77 -9.82 8.70 10.56
CA LYS A 77 -10.81 8.77 9.45
C LYS A 77 -10.28 9.52 8.20
N ILE A 78 -9.13 10.16 8.35
CA ILE A 78 -8.46 11.02 7.40
C ILE A 78 -6.95 10.78 7.51
N ILE A 79 -6.32 10.33 6.43
CA ILE A 79 -4.87 10.21 6.30
C ILE A 79 -4.38 11.26 5.30
N ILE A 80 -3.37 12.06 5.65
CA ILE A 80 -2.77 13.03 4.74
C ILE A 80 -1.45 12.48 4.22
N ILE A 81 -1.41 12.10 2.94
CA ILE A 81 -0.22 11.56 2.28
C ILE A 81 0.26 12.56 1.23
N GLN A 82 1.47 13.12 1.41
CA GLN A 82 2.07 14.08 0.46
C GLN A 82 1.15 15.27 0.10
N GLY A 83 0.40 15.79 1.08
CA GLY A 83 -0.56 16.88 0.87
C GLY A 83 -1.91 16.46 0.27
N ARG A 84 -2.11 15.17 -0.01
CA ARG A 84 -3.41 14.61 -0.41
C ARG A 84 -4.12 14.01 0.80
N LYS A 85 -5.34 14.47 1.04
CA LYS A 85 -6.21 13.97 2.09
C LYS A 85 -6.97 12.76 1.57
N ILE A 86 -6.63 11.58 2.08
CA ILE A 86 -7.36 10.32 1.87
C ILE A 86 -8.35 10.18 3.03
N VAL A 87 -9.63 10.12 2.71
CA VAL A 87 -10.68 9.87 3.70
C VAL A 87 -11.03 8.39 3.64
N ILE A 88 -11.03 7.73 4.79
CA ILE A 88 -11.44 6.34 4.95
C ILE A 88 -12.81 6.38 5.60
N GLU A 89 -13.84 5.86 4.93
CA GLU A 89 -15.23 5.88 5.41
C GLU A 89 -15.57 4.62 6.19
#